data_AF-A0AAN8XVS7-F1
#
_entry.id   AF-A0AAN8XVS7-F1
#
_cell.length_a   1.000
_cell.length_b   1.000
_cell.length_c   1.000
_cell.angle_alpha   90.00
_cell.angle_beta   90.00
_cell.angle_gamma   90.00
#
_symmetry.space_group_name_H-M   'P 1'
#
loop_
_entity.id
_entity.type
_entity.pdbx_description
1 polymer ?
#
loop_
_entity_poly.entity_id
_entity_poly.type
_entity_poly.pdbx_seq_one_letter_code
_entity_poly.pdbx_strand_id
1 'polypeptide(L)'
;MQHILYGHKASIESLSDPDWNTESRVLILYTGGTIGMVRNERGCLAPIPKELEMNIRRYPHMHDEAYAQKRFSSHSNAPLVLPDCKEKRRVVYWVYEYDPLLDSSNMTMDDWIRIAKDIRGVYDMFDGFVVLHGTDTLAYTASALSFMLENLGKPVIITGSQVRTRFLLVYDVLC
;
A
#
# COMPACT_ATOMS: atom_id res chain seq x y z
N MET A 1 -1.49 16.68 -9.60
CA MET A 1 -1.32 15.22 -9.45
C MET A 1 -0.10 14.81 -8.60
N GLN A 2 0.92 15.67 -8.41
CA GLN A 2 2.07 15.41 -7.50
C GLN A 2 1.83 15.69 -6.00
N HIS A 3 0.67 16.25 -5.62
CA HIS A 3 0.45 16.79 -4.28
C HIS A 3 0.24 15.73 -3.17
N ILE A 4 -0.32 14.55 -3.48
CA ILE A 4 -0.67 13.55 -2.44
C ILE A 4 0.56 12.72 -2.03
N LEU A 5 1.38 12.30 -3.00
CA LEU A 5 2.71 11.75 -2.70
C LEU A 5 3.56 12.76 -1.92
N TYR A 6 3.43 14.06 -2.18
CA TYR A 6 4.10 15.10 -1.39
C TYR A 6 3.58 15.19 0.06
N GLY A 7 2.27 15.00 0.29
CA GLY A 7 1.68 14.99 1.63
C GLY A 7 2.12 13.77 2.46
N HIS A 8 2.20 12.59 1.84
CA HIS A 8 2.83 11.43 2.48
C HIS A 8 4.33 11.60 2.61
N LYS A 9 5.03 12.16 1.61
CA LYS A 9 6.47 12.45 1.69
C LYS A 9 6.78 13.38 2.87
N ALA A 10 6.01 14.45 3.06
CA ALA A 10 6.12 15.34 4.22
C ALA A 10 5.80 14.62 5.54
N SER A 11 4.79 13.75 5.56
CA SER A 11 4.48 12.93 6.74
C SER A 11 5.60 11.94 7.03
N ILE A 12 6.19 11.30 6.01
CA ILE A 12 7.28 10.31 6.14
C ILE A 12 8.60 11.01 6.54
N GLU A 13 8.90 12.18 5.96
CA GLU A 13 10.06 13.00 6.32
C GLU A 13 9.94 13.55 7.76
N SER A 14 8.71 13.82 8.24
CA SER A 14 8.46 14.24 9.63
C SER A 14 8.60 13.11 10.67
N LEU A 15 8.65 11.85 10.23
CA LEU A 15 8.92 10.69 11.10
C LEU A 15 10.43 10.45 11.27
N SER A 16 11.13 11.56 11.51
CA SER A 16 12.57 11.78 11.51
C SER A 16 13.27 11.07 12.67
N ASP A 17 13.30 9.75 12.66
CA ASP A 17 14.39 8.93 13.19
C ASP A 17 14.14 7.48 12.77
N PRO A 18 14.68 7.01 11.64
CA PRO A 18 14.55 5.61 11.26
C PRO A 18 15.45 4.74 12.15
N ASP A 19 14.86 3.83 12.90
CA ASP A 19 15.61 2.68 13.40
C ASP A 19 15.53 1.55 12.37
N TRP A 20 16.37 1.64 11.33
CA TRP A 20 16.46 0.64 10.26
C TRP A 20 16.88 -0.76 10.74
N ASN A 21 17.32 -0.89 12.00
CA ASN A 21 17.67 -2.17 12.60
C ASN A 21 16.45 -2.89 13.20
N THR A 22 15.40 -2.16 13.59
CA THR A 22 14.22 -2.73 14.27
C THR A 22 12.94 -2.65 13.43
N GLU A 23 12.86 -1.71 12.50
CA GLU A 23 11.69 -1.49 11.64
C GLU A 23 12.02 -1.72 10.16
N SER A 24 11.09 -2.33 9.43
CA SER A 24 11.10 -2.43 7.96
C SER A 24 9.97 -1.56 7.41
N ARG A 25 10.25 -0.72 6.42
CA ARG A 25 9.27 0.21 5.85
C ARG A 25 8.72 -0.29 4.53
N VAL A 26 7.40 -0.43 4.43
CA VAL A 26 6.74 -0.90 3.20
C VAL A 26 5.74 0.12 2.70
N LEU A 27 5.74 0.41 1.39
CA LEU A 27 4.69 1.22 0.78
C LEU A 27 3.71 0.33 0.03
N ILE A 28 2.43 0.46 0.36
CA ILE A 28 1.32 -0.17 -0.37
C ILE A 28 0.73 0.86 -1.33
N LEU A 29 0.85 0.61 -2.63
CA LEU A 29 0.21 1.37 -3.70
C LEU A 29 -1.13 0.69 -4.01
N TYR A 30 -2.23 1.31 -3.61
CA TYR A 30 -3.57 0.85 -3.96
C TYR A 30 -4.04 1.51 -5.24
N THR A 31 -3.88 0.79 -6.36
CA THR A 31 -4.23 1.29 -7.69
C THR A 31 -5.70 1.08 -8.01
N GLY A 32 -6.32 0.02 -7.47
CA GLY A 32 -7.74 -0.25 -7.64
C GLY A 32 -8.08 -1.74 -7.60
N GLY A 33 -9.17 -2.11 -8.27
CA GLY A 33 -9.74 -3.46 -8.22
C GLY A 33 -10.74 -3.67 -7.08
N THR A 34 -11.30 -4.88 -7.01
CA THR A 34 -12.42 -5.22 -6.11
C THR A 34 -12.04 -5.34 -4.64
N ILE A 35 -10.73 -5.31 -4.31
CA ILE A 35 -10.19 -5.43 -2.94
C ILE A 35 -10.77 -4.38 -1.99
N GLY A 36 -10.80 -3.10 -2.40
CA GLY A 36 -11.27 -1.99 -1.57
C GLY A 36 -12.67 -1.50 -1.91
N MET A 37 -13.45 -2.23 -2.72
CA MET A 37 -14.80 -1.83 -3.07
C MET A 37 -15.78 -2.10 -1.94
N VAL A 38 -16.50 -1.06 -1.52
CA VAL A 38 -17.55 -1.13 -0.50
C VAL A 38 -18.91 -1.17 -1.19
N ARG A 39 -19.91 -1.76 -0.53
CA ARG A 39 -21.30 -1.68 -1.02
C ARG A 39 -21.87 -0.33 -0.61
N ASN A 40 -22.22 0.50 -1.58
CA ASN A 40 -22.96 1.72 -1.34
C ASN A 40 -24.40 1.40 -0.86
N GLU A 41 -25.15 2.41 -0.44
CA GLU A 41 -26.55 2.31 -0.01
C GLU A 41 -27.46 1.61 -1.05
N ARG A 42 -27.07 1.62 -2.33
CA ARG A 42 -27.77 0.95 -3.44
C ARG A 42 -27.36 -0.51 -3.65
N GLY A 43 -26.50 -1.07 -2.81
CA GLY A 43 -26.00 -2.44 -2.91
C GLY A 43 -24.92 -2.66 -3.99
N CYS A 44 -24.63 -1.67 -4.83
CA CYS A 44 -23.57 -1.70 -5.83
C CYS A 44 -22.18 -1.56 -5.20
N LEU A 45 -21.19 -2.25 -5.77
CA LEU A 45 -19.79 -2.08 -5.39
C LEU A 45 -19.26 -0.78 -5.96
N ALA A 46 -18.71 0.06 -5.10
CA ALA A 46 -18.06 1.31 -5.49
C ALA A 46 -16.78 1.53 -4.66
N PRO A 47 -15.79 2.21 -5.23
CA PRO A 47 -14.62 2.63 -4.48
C PRO A 47 -14.98 3.83 -3.61
N ILE A 48 -14.82 3.69 -2.29
CA ILE A 48 -14.99 4.80 -1.34
C ILE A 48 -13.60 5.17 -0.83
N PRO A 49 -13.13 6.41 -1.06
CA PRO A 49 -11.80 6.84 -0.63
C PRO A 49 -11.58 6.64 0.87
N LYS A 50 -10.36 6.24 1.25
CA LYS A 50 -9.89 6.02 2.63
C LYS A 50 -10.54 4.85 3.38
N GLU A 51 -11.54 4.20 2.83
CA GLU A 51 -12.18 3.09 3.52
C GLU A 51 -11.27 1.88 3.67
N LEU A 52 -10.39 1.63 2.69
CA LEU A 52 -9.42 0.53 2.83
C LEU A 52 -8.54 0.74 4.08
N GLU A 53 -7.97 1.92 4.23
CA GLU A 53 -7.12 2.26 5.38
C GLU A 53 -7.90 2.22 6.70
N MET A 54 -9.11 2.79 6.73
CA MET A 54 -9.97 2.76 7.93
C MET A 54 -10.32 1.33 8.33
N ASN A 55 -10.60 0.46 7.37
CA ASN A 55 -10.90 -0.93 7.67
C ASN A 55 -9.68 -1.67 8.20
N ILE A 56 -8.48 -1.44 7.65
CA ILE A 56 -7.24 -2.05 8.16
C ILE A 56 -6.99 -1.67 9.64
N ARG A 57 -7.20 -0.40 10.01
CA ARG A 57 -7.05 0.06 11.40
C ARG A 57 -7.96 -0.65 12.40
N ARG A 58 -9.12 -1.15 11.95
CA ARG A 58 -10.07 -1.88 12.81
C ARG A 58 -9.62 -3.30 13.15
N TYR A 59 -8.61 -3.83 12.46
CA TYR A 59 -8.15 -5.21 12.64
C TYR A 59 -6.85 -5.26 13.45
N PRO A 60 -6.89 -5.79 14.69
CA PRO A 60 -5.70 -5.85 15.55
C PRO A 60 -4.55 -6.70 14.99
N HIS A 61 -4.84 -7.65 14.09
CA HIS A 61 -3.81 -8.46 13.42
C HIS A 61 -3.08 -7.69 12.31
N MET A 62 -3.61 -6.55 11.86
CA MET A 62 -3.00 -5.71 10.83
C MET A 62 -2.53 -4.34 11.34
N HIS A 63 -3.03 -3.93 12.51
CA HIS A 63 -2.68 -2.65 13.11
C HIS A 63 -2.47 -2.81 14.62
N ASP A 64 -1.22 -2.70 15.06
CA ASP A 64 -0.86 -2.53 16.47
C ASP A 64 -1.01 -1.05 16.84
N GLU A 65 -2.20 -0.69 17.31
CA GLU A 65 -2.53 0.68 17.71
C GLU A 65 -1.65 1.16 18.88
N ALA A 66 -1.37 0.28 19.86
CA ALA A 66 -0.58 0.66 21.04
C ALA A 66 0.85 1.08 20.66
N TYR A 67 1.47 0.33 19.74
CA TYR A 67 2.78 0.70 19.20
C TYR A 67 2.71 1.97 18.35
N ALA A 68 1.72 2.06 17.45
CA ALA A 68 1.55 3.22 16.58
C ALA A 68 1.39 4.52 17.37
N GLN A 69 0.57 4.51 18.43
CA GLN A 69 0.36 5.67 19.30
C GLN A 69 1.64 6.07 20.04
N LYS A 70 2.38 5.11 20.58
CA LYS A 70 3.63 5.35 21.31
C LYS A 70 4.73 5.94 20.41
N ARG A 71 4.80 5.47 19.15
CA ARG A 71 5.91 5.77 18.23
C ARG A 71 5.67 6.96 17.31
N PHE A 72 4.43 7.15 16.84
CA PHE A 72 4.09 8.09 15.77
C PHE A 72 3.08 9.17 16.20
N SER A 73 2.58 9.13 17.45
CA SER A 73 1.47 9.96 17.95
C SER A 73 0.16 9.75 17.18
N SER A 74 -0.98 9.92 17.84
CA SER A 74 -2.31 9.75 17.20
C SER A 74 -2.63 10.88 16.20
N HIS A 75 -2.12 10.77 14.98
CA HIS A 75 -2.50 11.62 13.86
C HIS A 75 -3.31 10.81 12.83
N SER A 76 -4.22 11.46 12.12
CA SER A 76 -5.04 10.81 11.08
C SER A 76 -4.21 10.19 9.94
N ASN A 77 -2.98 10.66 9.75
CA ASN A 77 -2.06 10.21 8.70
C ASN A 77 -0.91 9.33 9.24
N ALA A 78 -1.03 8.83 10.48
CA ALA A 78 -0.01 7.96 11.06
C ALA A 78 0.13 6.67 10.24
N PRO A 79 1.33 6.08 10.14
CA PRO A 79 1.48 4.79 9.46
C PRO A 79 0.70 3.68 10.14
N LEU A 80 0.48 2.61 9.38
CA LEU A 80 -0.02 1.34 9.91
C LEU A 80 1.17 0.50 10.34
N VAL A 81 1.03 -0.24 11.44
CA VAL A 81 2.10 -1.06 12.00
C VAL A 81 1.56 -2.46 12.18
N LEU A 82 2.24 -3.47 11.62
CA LEU A 82 1.87 -4.84 11.90
C LEU A 82 2.26 -5.22 13.34
N PRO A 83 1.47 -6.09 14.00
CA PRO A 83 1.88 -6.75 15.23
C PRO A 83 3.22 -7.48 15.06
N ASP A 84 3.82 -7.85 16.18
CA ASP A 84 5.07 -8.60 16.18
C ASP A 84 4.90 -9.97 15.49
N CYS A 85 5.32 -10.07 14.24
CA CYS A 85 5.58 -11.34 13.57
C CYS A 85 6.90 -11.89 14.15
N LYS A 86 7.02 -13.21 14.30
CA LYS A 86 8.15 -13.89 14.99
C LYS A 86 9.53 -13.68 14.32
N GLU A 87 9.63 -12.78 13.35
CA GLU A 87 10.80 -12.50 12.54
C GLU A 87 11.38 -11.12 12.85
N LYS A 88 12.65 -10.95 12.49
CA LYS A 88 13.63 -10.02 13.10
C LYS A 88 13.28 -8.52 13.12
N ARG A 89 12.30 -8.04 12.35
CA ARG A 89 11.98 -6.60 12.21
C ARG A 89 10.48 -6.37 12.12
N ARG A 90 10.00 -5.32 12.78
CA ARG A 90 8.59 -4.91 12.76
C ARG A 90 8.27 -4.17 11.47
N VAL A 91 7.18 -4.53 10.82
CA VAL A 91 6.79 -3.91 9.55
C VAL A 91 5.90 -2.70 9.80
N VAL A 92 6.37 -1.54 9.34
CA VAL A 92 5.62 -0.28 9.31
C VAL A 92 5.27 -0.01 7.86
N TYR A 93 3.99 0.24 7.56
CA TYR A 93 3.53 0.41 6.19
C TYR A 93 2.57 1.57 6.01
N TRP A 94 2.58 2.11 4.79
CA TRP A 94 1.73 3.21 4.35
C TRP A 94 0.85 2.75 3.22
N VAL A 95 -0.39 3.22 3.17
CA VAL A 95 -1.31 2.92 2.07
C VAL A 95 -1.50 4.20 1.27
N TYR A 96 -1.02 4.19 0.03
CA TYR A 96 -1.24 5.24 -0.93
C TYR A 96 -2.34 4.83 -1.91
N GLU A 97 -3.51 5.43 -1.75
CA GLU A 97 -4.66 5.21 -2.61
C GLU A 97 -4.61 6.13 -3.84
N TYR A 98 -4.79 5.56 -5.03
CA TYR A 98 -4.87 6.33 -6.27
C TYR A 98 -6.22 7.05 -6.36
N ASP A 99 -6.19 8.31 -6.77
CA ASP A 99 -7.39 9.09 -7.08
C ASP A 99 -7.30 9.61 -8.53
N PRO A 100 -8.22 9.21 -9.43
CA PRO A 100 -9.23 8.15 -9.26
C PRO A 100 -8.59 6.75 -9.19
N LEU A 101 -9.30 5.79 -8.59
CA LEU A 101 -8.92 4.38 -8.68
C LEU A 101 -9.01 3.87 -10.12
N LEU A 102 -8.09 3.00 -10.48
CA LEU A 102 -8.00 2.36 -11.78
C LEU A 102 -8.88 1.11 -11.82
N ASP A 103 -9.64 0.97 -12.89
CA ASP A 103 -10.25 -0.30 -13.28
C ASP A 103 -9.18 -1.15 -13.97
N SER A 104 -8.86 -2.32 -13.40
CA SER A 104 -7.80 -3.20 -13.93
C SER A 104 -8.06 -3.61 -15.38
N SER A 105 -9.34 -3.75 -15.77
CA SER A 105 -9.70 -4.09 -17.15
C SER A 105 -9.32 -2.99 -18.15
N ASN A 106 -9.11 -1.75 -17.69
CA ASN A 106 -8.81 -0.58 -18.52
C ASN A 106 -7.41 0.00 -18.28
N MET A 107 -6.50 -0.72 -17.60
CA MET A 107 -5.15 -0.23 -17.37
C MET A 107 -4.31 -0.21 -18.64
N THR A 108 -3.70 0.93 -18.88
CA THR A 108 -2.91 1.23 -20.08
C THR A 108 -1.42 1.38 -19.74
N MET A 109 -0.60 1.56 -20.77
CA MET A 109 0.84 1.78 -20.60
C MET A 109 1.16 3.01 -19.74
N ASP A 110 0.36 4.08 -19.86
CA ASP A 110 0.52 5.29 -19.07
C ASP A 110 0.32 5.03 -17.57
N ASP A 111 -0.58 4.11 -17.21
CA ASP A 111 -0.83 3.71 -15.83
C ASP A 111 0.35 2.94 -15.23
N TRP A 112 0.98 2.03 -15.99
CA TRP A 112 2.18 1.35 -15.53
C TRP A 112 3.36 2.30 -15.38
N ILE A 113 3.53 3.24 -16.32
CA ILE A 113 4.55 4.28 -16.25
C ILE A 113 4.34 5.15 -15.00
N ARG A 114 3.09 5.46 -14.65
CA ARG A 114 2.75 6.17 -13.41
C ARG A 114 3.19 5.38 -12.19
N ILE A 115 2.83 4.09 -12.09
CA ILE A 115 3.23 3.22 -10.97
C ILE A 115 4.75 3.17 -10.83
N ALA A 116 5.47 2.94 -11.93
CA ALA A 116 6.93 2.88 -11.93
C ALA A 116 7.58 4.21 -11.50
N LYS A 117 7.05 5.35 -11.97
CA LYS A 117 7.53 6.68 -11.57
C LYS A 117 7.27 6.96 -10.10
N ASP A 118 6.11 6.56 -9.58
CA ASP A 118 5.75 6.74 -8.18
C ASP A 118 6.69 5.92 -7.27
N ILE A 119 6.91 4.63 -7.58
CA ILE A 119 7.88 3.77 -6.87
C ILE A 119 9.27 4.41 -6.89
N ARG A 120 9.74 4.84 -8.07
CA ARG A 120 11.06 5.46 -8.22
C ARG A 120 11.20 6.74 -7.39
N GLY A 121 10.14 7.55 -7.29
CA GLY A 121 10.15 8.83 -6.56
C GLY A 121 10.33 8.70 -5.05
N VAL A 122 10.01 7.53 -4.49
CA VAL A 122 10.13 7.24 -3.05
C VAL A 122 11.01 6.02 -2.77
N TYR A 123 11.77 5.56 -3.77
CA TYR A 123 12.50 4.30 -3.73
C TYR A 123 13.45 4.20 -2.54
N ASP A 124 14.13 5.29 -2.19
CA ASP A 124 15.10 5.33 -1.08
C ASP A 124 14.45 5.40 0.30
N MET A 125 13.16 5.73 0.39
CA MET A 125 12.44 5.93 1.65
C MET A 125 11.84 4.65 2.24
N PHE A 126 11.70 3.61 1.43
CA PHE A 126 11.07 2.33 1.78
C PHE A 126 11.99 1.15 1.51
N ASP A 127 11.83 0.04 2.23
CA ASP A 127 12.56 -1.21 2.04
C ASP A 127 11.88 -2.15 1.04
N GLY A 128 10.59 -1.94 0.76
CA GLY A 128 9.82 -2.73 -0.18
C GLY A 128 8.50 -2.07 -0.57
N PHE A 129 7.89 -2.60 -1.63
CA PHE A 129 6.66 -2.08 -2.21
C PHE A 129 5.65 -3.20 -2.42
N VAL A 130 4.37 -2.91 -2.18
CA VAL A 130 3.24 -3.77 -2.51
C VAL A 130 2.30 -2.99 -3.41
N VAL A 131 1.95 -3.54 -4.57
CA VAL A 131 0.97 -2.95 -5.49
C VAL A 131 -0.31 -3.78 -5.38
N LEU A 132 -1.34 -3.18 -4.79
CA LEU A 132 -2.69 -3.75 -4.76
C LEU A 132 -3.40 -3.39 -6.07
N HIS A 133 -3.73 -4.43 -6.84
CA HIS A 133 -4.20 -4.32 -8.21
C HIS A 133 -5.40 -5.25 -8.44
N GLY A 134 -6.27 -4.93 -9.41
CA GLY A 134 -7.35 -5.84 -9.82
C GLY A 134 -6.81 -7.08 -10.57
N THR A 135 -7.57 -8.18 -10.56
CA THR A 135 -7.04 -9.48 -11.03
C THR A 135 -6.99 -9.65 -12.55
N ASP A 136 -7.77 -8.86 -13.30
CA ASP A 136 -7.99 -9.08 -14.73
C ASP A 136 -6.70 -8.93 -15.57
N THR A 137 -5.85 -7.99 -15.19
CA THR A 137 -4.59 -7.67 -15.90
C THR A 137 -3.37 -7.74 -15.01
N LEU A 138 -3.47 -8.37 -13.84
CA LEU A 138 -2.40 -8.44 -12.83
C LEU A 138 -1.09 -8.98 -13.40
N ALA A 139 -1.13 -10.10 -14.14
CA ALA A 139 0.05 -10.72 -14.72
C ALA A 139 0.70 -9.84 -15.81
N TYR A 140 -0.12 -9.09 -16.54
CA TYR A 140 0.34 -8.20 -17.60
C TYR A 140 1.01 -6.95 -17.02
N THR A 141 0.40 -6.33 -16.00
CA THR A 141 1.00 -5.24 -15.23
C THR A 141 2.31 -5.69 -14.57
N ALA A 142 2.35 -6.90 -13.98
CA ALA A 142 3.57 -7.43 -13.38
C ALA A 142 4.70 -7.64 -14.39
N SER A 143 4.37 -8.15 -15.57
CA SER A 143 5.33 -8.30 -16.67
C SER A 143 5.82 -6.95 -17.18
N ALA A 144 4.94 -5.95 -17.33
CA ALA A 144 5.36 -4.62 -17.75
C ALA A 144 6.28 -3.95 -16.72
N LEU A 145 5.91 -4.02 -15.43
CA LEU A 145 6.69 -3.42 -14.34
C LEU A 145 8.06 -4.09 -14.15
N SER A 146 8.19 -5.39 -14.42
CA SER A 146 9.49 -6.07 -14.32
C SER A 146 10.52 -5.55 -15.33
N PHE A 147 10.07 -5.10 -16.51
CA PHE A 147 10.93 -4.43 -17.49
C PHE A 147 11.13 -2.95 -17.19
N MET A 148 10.13 -2.25 -16.65
CA MET A 148 10.24 -0.81 -16.34
C MET A 148 11.12 -0.52 -15.12
N LEU A 149 11.14 -1.44 -14.14
CA LEU A 149 11.89 -1.32 -12.90
C LEU A 149 13.26 -2.02 -13.02
N GLU A 150 14.11 -1.50 -13.90
CA GLU A 150 15.47 -2.03 -14.07
C GLU A 150 16.32 -1.84 -12.80
N ASN A 151 17.22 -2.80 -12.54
CA ASN A 151 18.15 -2.79 -11.39
C ASN A 151 17.45 -2.71 -10.02
N LEU A 152 16.32 -3.42 -9.88
CA LEU A 152 15.56 -3.47 -8.65
C LEU A 152 16.34 -4.20 -7.53
N GLY A 153 16.74 -3.44 -6.51
CA GLY A 153 17.41 -3.93 -5.30
C GLY A 153 16.49 -4.14 -4.09
N LYS A 154 15.19 -3.86 -4.23
CA LYS A 154 14.16 -3.94 -3.17
C LYS A 154 12.94 -4.71 -3.68
N PRO A 155 12.28 -5.54 -2.87
CA PRO A 155 11.12 -6.32 -3.32
C PRO A 155 9.95 -5.40 -3.75
N VAL A 156 9.35 -5.72 -4.90
CA VAL A 156 8.10 -5.13 -5.39
C VAL A 156 7.12 -6.27 -5.62
N ILE A 157 6.11 -6.38 -4.75
CA ILE A 157 5.12 -7.45 -4.77
C ILE A 157 3.83 -6.93 -5.39
N ILE A 158 3.26 -7.64 -6.36
CA ILE A 158 1.99 -7.27 -6.97
C ILE A 158 0.96 -8.32 -6.57
N THR A 159 -0.13 -7.88 -5.97
CA THR A 159 -1.18 -8.77 -5.47
C THR A 159 -2.57 -8.21 -5.75
N GLY A 160 -3.52 -9.12 -5.87
CA GLY A 160 -4.90 -8.83 -6.22
C GLY A 160 -5.83 -9.84 -5.58
N SER A 161 -7.12 -9.54 -5.53
CA SER A 161 -8.13 -10.45 -5.01
C SER A 161 -9.36 -10.44 -5.90
N GLN A 162 -9.89 -11.62 -6.19
CA GLN A 162 -11.20 -11.77 -6.87
C GLN A 162 -12.37 -11.58 -5.90
N VAL A 163 -12.11 -11.69 -4.60
CA VAL A 163 -13.10 -11.54 -3.53
C VAL A 163 -12.78 -10.27 -2.74
N ARG A 164 -13.81 -9.52 -2.33
CA ARG A 164 -13.62 -8.43 -1.35
C ARG A 164 -12.89 -8.99 -0.15
N THR A 165 -11.70 -8.46 0.11
CA THR A 165 -10.79 -9.16 0.98
C THR A 165 -11.32 -9.10 2.41
N ARG A 166 -11.48 -10.27 3.03
CA ARG A 166 -11.47 -10.41 4.49
C ARG A 166 -10.00 -10.41 4.93
N PHE A 167 -9.31 -9.29 4.67
CA PHE A 167 -8.01 -8.82 5.17
C PHE A 167 -6.76 -9.74 5.26
N LEU A 168 -6.87 -11.06 5.03
CA LEU A 168 -5.77 -12.03 5.17
C LEU A 168 -4.62 -11.79 4.18
N LEU A 169 -4.92 -11.36 2.94
CA LEU A 169 -3.94 -11.28 1.86
C LEU A 169 -2.82 -10.27 2.10
N VAL A 170 -3.08 -9.21 2.87
CA VAL A 170 -2.04 -8.20 3.15
C VAL A 170 -1.13 -8.70 4.26
N TYR A 171 -1.65 -9.48 5.21
CA TYR A 171 -0.86 -10.07 6.28
C TYR A 171 0.10 -11.14 5.74
N ASP A 172 -0.37 -12.04 4.86
CA ASP A 172 0.44 -13.11 4.24
C ASP A 172 1.51 -12.62 3.25
N VAL A 173 1.49 -11.34 2.90
CA VAL A 173 2.48 -10.72 1.99
C VAL A 173 3.54 -9.93 2.77
N LEU A 174 3.17 -9.44 3.96
CA LEU A 174 4.02 -8.60 4.79
C LEU A 174 4.73 -9.41 5.90
N CYS A 175 4.14 -10.52 6.32
CA CYS A 175 4.82 -11.65 6.96
C CYS A 175 4.93 -12.79 5.93
#